data_AF-A0A1B9AE56-F1
#
_entry.id   AF-A0A1B9AE56-F1
#
_cell.length_a   1.000
_cell.length_b   1.000
_cell.length_c   1.000
_cell.angle_alpha   90.00
_cell.angle_beta   90.00
_cell.angle_gamma   90.00
#
_symmetry.space_group_name_H-M   'P 1'
#
loop_
_entity.id
_entity.type
_entity.pdbx_description
1 polymer ?
#
loop_
_entity_poly.entity_id
_entity_poly.type
_entity_poly.pdbx_seq_one_letter_code
_entity_poly.pdbx_strand_id
1 'polypeptide(L)' 'MLKTAAILTKLLAERNVKPIIAGGLLVSIYTQNDYTTRDIDMVSDGYETIANILGQLDFKKDGRL' A
#
# COMPACT_ATOMS: atom_id res chain seq x y z
N MET A 1 -9.13 1.65 5.35
CA MET A 1 -7.74 1.81 4.85
C MET A 1 -6.73 0.94 5.60
N LEU A 2 -6.62 1.01 6.94
CA LEU A 2 -5.65 0.20 7.70
C LEU A 2 -5.68 -1.31 7.40
N LYS A 3 -6.85 -1.95 7.41
CA LYS A 3 -6.97 -3.39 7.10
C LYS A 3 -6.47 -3.73 5.69
N THR A 4 -6.84 -2.94 4.69
CA THR A 4 -6.39 -3.10 3.31
C THR A 4 -4.87 -2.96 3.22
N ALA A 5 -4.29 -1.94 3.85
CA ALA A 5 -2.84 -1.74 3.89
C ALA A 5 -2.12 -2.94 4.55
N ALA A 6 -2.66 -3.49 5.64
CA ALA A 6 -2.10 -4.65 6.32
C ALA A 6 -2.13 -5.92 5.47
N ILE A 7 -3.19 -6.13 4.67
CA ILE A 7 -3.27 -7.25 3.73
C ILE A 7 -2.19 -7.10 2.65
N LEU A 8 -2.09 -5.91 2.05
CA LEU A 8 -1.11 -5.63 1.00
C LEU A 8 0.33 -5.78 1.51
N THR A 9 0.66 -5.22 2.67
CA THR A 9 2.01 -5.31 3.25
C THR A 9 2.38 -6.75 3.61
N LYS A 10 1.42 -7.55 4.09
CA LYS A 10 1.64 -8.97 4.37
C LYS A 10 1.96 -9.76 3.09
N LEU A 11 1.19 -9.54 2.02
CA LEU A 11 1.43 -10.21 0.73
C LEU A 11 2.79 -9.82 0.13
N LEU A 12 3.15 -8.55 0.20
CA LEU A 12 4.45 -8.05 -0.29
C LEU A 12 5.63 -8.60 0.52
N ALA A 13 5.46 -8.75 1.84
CA ALA A 13 6.49 -9.29 2.72
C ALA A 13 6.90 -10.73 2.37
N GLU A 14 5.96 -11.56 1.88
CA GLU A 14 6.25 -12.92 1.40
C GLU A 14 7.18 -12.95 0.18
N ARG A 15 7.39 -11.80 -0.47
CA ARG A 15 8.32 -11.63 -1.61
C ARG A 15 9.49 -10.72 -1.27
N ASN A 16 9.77 -10.54 0.03
CA ASN A 16 10.81 -9.64 0.57
C ASN A 16 10.64 -8.17 0.20
N VAL A 17 9.45 -7.75 -0.23
CA VAL A 17 9.13 -6.34 -0.47
C VAL A 17 8.51 -5.76 0.80
N LYS A 18 9.11 -4.69 1.32
CA LYS A 18 8.69 -4.07 2.60
C LYS A 18 8.35 -2.60 2.36
N PRO A 19 7.14 -2.31 1.86
CA PRO A 19 6.73 -0.93 1.62
C PRO A 19 6.59 -0.17 2.94
N ILE A 20 6.90 1.12 2.89
CA ILE A 20 6.68 2.08 3.97
C ILE A 20 5.35 2.80 3.70
N ILE A 21 4.46 2.81 4.69
CA ILE A 21 3.21 3.59 4.63
C ILE A 21 3.55 5.07 4.73
N ALA A 22 3.04 5.87 3.80
CA ALA A 22 3.21 7.31 3.75
C ALA A 22 1.84 8.03 3.71
N GLY A 23 1.88 9.36 3.58
CA GLY A 23 0.70 10.17 3.30
C GLY A 23 -0.38 10.14 4.38
N GLY A 24 -1.64 10.24 3.96
CA GLY A 24 -2.77 10.42 4.87
C GLY A 24 -3.03 9.21 5.79
N LEU A 25 -2.72 7.99 5.34
CA LEU A 25 -2.89 6.80 6.17
C LEU A 25 -1.92 6.79 7.36
N LEU A 26 -0.70 7.28 7.18
CA LEU A 26 0.28 7.43 8.26
C LEU A 26 -0.31 8.33 9.37
N VAL A 27 -0.82 9.49 9.00
CA VAL A 27 -1.46 10.43 9.94
C VAL A 27 -2.63 9.77 10.65
N SER A 28 -3.53 9.12 9.90
CA SER A 28 -4.68 8.39 10.46
C SER A 28 -4.30 7.37 11.52
N ILE A 29 -3.22 6.61 11.31
CA ILE A 29 -2.72 5.61 12.28
C ILE A 29 -2.21 6.29 13.56
N TYR A 30 -1.34 7.30 13.41
CA TYR A 30 -0.72 7.97 14.56
C TYR A 30 -1.70 8.82 15.36
N THR A 31 -2.78 9.31 14.74
CA THR A 31 -3.86 10.02 15.41
C THR A 31 -5.01 9.10 15.84
N GLN A 32 -4.82 7.77 15.86
CA GLN A 32 -5.84 6.80 16.28
C GLN A 32 -7.20 6.95 15.59
N ASN A 33 -7.18 7.28 14.30
CA ASN A 33 -8.34 7.55 13.43
C ASN A 33 -9.05 8.91 13.64
N ASP A 34 -8.48 9.86 14.40
CA ASP A 34 -8.98 11.26 14.43
C ASP A 34 -8.73 12.02 13.12
N TYR A 35 -7.96 11.42 12.20
CA TYR A 35 -7.79 11.85 10.83
C TYR A 35 -8.26 10.75 9.88
N THR A 36 -8.99 11.12 8.83
CA THR A 36 -9.50 10.19 7.81
C THR A 36 -8.86 10.46 6.46
N THR A 37 -8.48 9.39 5.75
CA THR A 37 -8.06 9.44 4.34
C THR A 37 -8.91 8.52 3.46
N ARG A 38 -8.85 8.74 2.14
CA ARG A 38 -9.56 7.95 1.12
C ARG A 38 -8.64 7.03 0.31
N ASP A 39 -7.33 7.17 0.44
CA ASP A 39 -6.31 6.45 -0.31
C ASP A 39 -5.24 5.82 0.63
N ILE A 40 -4.29 5.11 0.02
CA ILE A 40 -3.17 4.48 0.69
C ILE A 40 -1.91 4.78 -0.12
N ASP A 41 -1.01 5.57 0.44
CA ASP A 41 0.30 5.82 -0.15
C ASP A 41 1.34 4.85 0.42
N MET A 42 2.12 4.23 -0.48
CA MET A 42 3.22 3.34 -0.13
C MET A 42 4.47 3.72 -0.90
N VAL A 43 5.62 3.74 -0.21
CA VAL A 43 6.94 3.92 -0.82
C VAL A 43 7.70 2.60 -0.68
N SER A 44 8.23 2.09 -1.78
CA SER A 44 8.98 0.82 -1.80
C SER A 44 9.93 0.77 -2.98
N ASP A 45 10.95 -0.07 -2.85
CA ASP A 45 11.68 -0.65 -3.98
C ASP A 45 10.88 -1.82 -4.60
N GLY A 46 11.40 -2.39 -5.69
CA GLY A 46 10.81 -3.61 -6.30
C GLY A 46 9.53 -3.37 -7.09
N TYR A 47 9.46 -2.28 -7.88
CA TYR A 47 8.28 -1.92 -8.69
C TYR A 47 7.72 -3.08 -9.52
N GLU A 48 8.57 -3.85 -10.21
CA GLU A 48 8.12 -4.97 -11.04
C GLU A 48 7.43 -6.06 -10.22
N THR A 49 8.00 -6.42 -9.06
CA THR A 49 7.41 -7.39 -8.13
C THR A 49 6.06 -6.91 -7.61
N ILE A 50 5.97 -5.63 -7.22
CA ILE A 50 4.72 -5.01 -6.75
C ILE A 50 3.67 -5.02 -7.86
N ALA A 51 4.05 -4.58 -9.07
CA ALA A 51 3.14 -4.53 -10.21
C ALA A 51 2.61 -5.92 -10.57
N ASN A 52 3.45 -6.96 -10.52
CA ASN A 52 3.02 -8.34 -10.74
C ASN A 52 2.01 -8.80 -9.68
N ILE A 53 2.31 -8.60 -8.40
CA ILE A 53 1.42 -9.00 -7.29
C ILE A 53 0.08 -8.26 -7.36
N LEU A 54 0.10 -6.95 -7.61
CA LEU A 54 -1.12 -6.16 -7.78
C LEU A 54 -1.92 -6.64 -9.00
N GLY A 55 -1.26 -6.99 -10.10
CA GLY A 55 -1.89 -7.57 -11.27
C GLY A 55 -2.56 -8.93 -11.01
N GLN A 56 -1.96 -9.79 -10.17
CA GLN A 56 -2.56 -11.07 -9.75
C GLN A 56 -3.83 -10.90 -8.92
N LEU A 57 -4.00 -9.72 -8.30
CA LEU A 57 -5.17 -9.35 -7.50
C LEU A 57 -6.19 -8.54 -8.31
N ASP A 58 -6.07 -8.53 -9.65
CA ASP A 58 -6.90 -7.75 -10.58
C ASP A 58 -6.88 -6.22 -10.35
N PHE A 59 -5.89 -5.69 -9.63
CA PHE A 59 -5.69 -4.24 -9.60
C PHE A 59 -5.26 -3.76 -10.99
N LYS A 60 -5.86 -2.65 -11.42
CA LYS A 60 -5.54 -2.01 -12.68
C LYS A 60 -4.64 -0.82 -12.41
N LYS A 61 -3.58 -0.70 -13.20
CA LYS A 61 -2.79 0.53 -13.24
C LYS A 61 -3.72 1.66 -13.73
N ASP A 62 -3.89 2.67 -12.89
CA ASP A 62 -4.62 3.89 -13.23
C ASP A 62 -3.66 5.07 -13.09
N GLY A 63 -3.68 5.98 -14.06
CA GLY A 63 -2.67 7.04 -14.17
C GLY A 63 -1.30 6.54 -14.67
N ARG A 64 -0.24 7.27 -14.33
CA ARG A 64 0.86 7.50 -15.27
C ARG A 64 1.67 6.25 -15.71
N LEU A 65 1.63 6.06 -17.04
CA LEU A 65 2.73 5.63 -17.91
C LEU A 65 3.96 6.53 -17.72
#